data_AF-A0A970AY77-F1
#
_entry.id   AF-A0A970AY77-F1
#
_cell.length_a   1.000
_cell.length_b   1.000
_cell.length_c   1.000
_cell.angle_alpha   90.00
_cell.angle_beta   90.00
_cell.angle_gamma   90.00
#
_symmetry.space_group_name_H-M   'P 1'
#
loop_
_entity.id
_entity.type
_entity.pdbx_description
1 polymer ?
#
loop_
_entity_poly.entity_id
_entity_poly.type
_entity_poly.pdbx_seq_one_letter_code
_entity_poly.pdbx_strand_id
1 'polypeptide(L)'
;MIADRNLPLVSVVVAGGCATLLAAGTDTGQAGTILAASFGIGTVLLALVVWRARCVADRYMRRWVETLNNSIRALGVDGEGRRDWLPGMPLEMQIDHALDGLTRLSESERINQSHATELAEERGREQEQFFARLSHELRSPLNAILGYTALLSEQAADKADTMLRADLDRIRDAGLRQLDLIDDLLTIAALKNEHSRAP
;
A
#
# COMPACT_ATOMS: atom_id res chain seq x y z
N MET A 1 8.17 6.51 -66.11
CA MET A 1 8.88 6.98 -64.90
C MET A 1 8.22 8.28 -64.49
N ILE A 2 7.88 8.45 -63.20
CA ILE A 2 7.24 9.62 -62.57
C ILE A 2 5.71 9.67 -62.83
N ALA A 3 4.88 9.02 -62.01
CA ALA A 3 4.35 9.45 -60.70
C ALA A 3 3.31 10.59 -60.81
N ASP A 4 2.05 10.20 -61.06
CA ASP A 4 0.90 11.04 -60.73
C ASP A 4 0.00 10.25 -59.75
N ARG A 5 0.31 10.38 -58.45
CA ARG A 5 -0.50 9.84 -57.36
C ARG A 5 -1.42 10.94 -56.86
N ASN A 6 -2.57 11.05 -57.51
CA ASN A 6 -3.68 11.82 -56.97
C ASN A 6 -4.42 10.94 -55.93
N LEU A 7 -3.85 10.82 -54.73
CA LEU A 7 -4.49 10.16 -53.59
C LEU A 7 -5.38 11.19 -52.86
N PRO A 8 -6.69 10.94 -52.70
CA PRO A 8 -7.53 11.80 -51.86
C PRO A 8 -7.14 11.59 -50.38
N LEU A 9 -6.33 12.50 -49.84
CA LEU A 9 -6.04 12.58 -48.42
C LEU A 9 -7.26 13.15 -47.70
N VAL A 10 -8.05 12.29 -47.05
CA VAL A 10 -9.14 12.71 -46.16
C VAL A 10 -8.59 12.75 -44.74
N SER A 11 -8.35 13.96 -44.21
CA SER A 11 -7.99 14.17 -42.81
C SER A 11 -9.25 14.35 -41.96
N VAL A 12 -9.51 13.42 -41.03
CA VAL A 12 -10.58 13.56 -40.02
C VAL A 12 -9.94 13.91 -38.69
N VAL A 13 -10.25 15.10 -38.18
CA VAL A 13 -9.82 15.59 -36.86
C VAL A 13 -10.84 15.14 -35.83
N VAL A 14 -10.44 14.22 -34.94
CA VAL A 14 -11.22 13.85 -33.75
C VAL A 14 -10.73 14.70 -32.57
N ALA A 15 -11.65 15.42 -31.94
CA ALA A 15 -11.36 16.26 -30.79
C ALA A 15 -10.77 15.42 -29.64
N GLY A 16 -9.47 15.59 -29.38
CA GLY A 16 -8.80 15.06 -28.18
C GLY A 16 -7.53 14.23 -28.39
N GLY A 17 -7.10 13.92 -29.61
CA GLY A 17 -5.84 13.21 -29.83
C GLY A 17 -5.65 12.78 -31.27
N CYS A 18 -4.53 13.17 -31.88
CA CYS A 18 -4.23 12.93 -33.29
C CYS A 18 -3.89 11.45 -33.53
N ALA A 19 -4.80 10.68 -34.13
CA ALA A 19 -4.54 9.32 -34.58
C ALA A 19 -4.61 9.28 -36.12
N THR A 20 -3.45 9.29 -36.78
CA THR A 20 -3.34 9.15 -38.23
C THR A 20 -3.41 7.67 -38.59
N LEU A 21 -4.56 7.20 -39.10
CA LEU A 21 -4.71 5.83 -39.60
C LEU A 21 -4.60 5.80 -41.13
N LEU A 22 -3.56 5.11 -41.61
CA LEU A 22 -3.34 4.82 -43.03
C LEU A 22 -4.29 3.67 -43.45
N ALA A 23 -5.47 4.00 -43.95
CA ALA A 23 -6.42 2.99 -44.46
C ALA A 23 -5.99 2.53 -45.86
N ALA A 24 -5.26 1.41 -45.94
CA ALA A 24 -5.00 0.72 -47.19
C ALA A 24 -6.21 -0.17 -47.56
N GLY A 25 -6.94 0.20 -48.62
CA GLY A 25 -7.67 -0.75 -49.46
C GLY A 25 -8.90 -1.46 -48.88
N THR A 26 -9.78 -0.80 -48.12
CA THR A 26 -11.10 -1.37 -47.78
C THR A 26 -12.21 -0.63 -48.52
N ASP A 27 -13.14 -1.39 -49.10
CA ASP A 27 -14.35 -0.88 -49.75
C ASP A 27 -15.06 0.10 -48.82
N THR A 28 -15.40 1.28 -49.34
CA THR A 28 -15.99 2.40 -48.59
C THR A 28 -17.26 2.02 -47.81
N GLY A 29 -17.97 0.97 -48.22
CA GLY A 29 -19.11 0.39 -47.50
C GLY A 29 -18.74 -0.45 -46.27
N GLN A 30 -17.61 -1.17 -46.28
CA GLN A 30 -17.20 -2.02 -45.14
C GLN A 30 -16.51 -1.23 -44.03
N ALA A 31 -15.81 -0.14 -44.37
CA ALA A 31 -15.21 0.75 -43.37
C ALA A 31 -16.29 1.41 -42.48
N GLY A 32 -17.44 1.78 -43.06
CA GLY A 32 -18.56 2.38 -42.32
C GLY A 32 -19.24 1.42 -41.34
N THR A 33 -19.38 0.14 -41.68
CA THR A 33 -20.04 -0.86 -40.81
C THR A 33 -19.17 -1.24 -39.61
N ILE A 34 -17.84 -1.34 -39.80
CA ILE A 34 -16.89 -1.62 -38.71
C ILE A 34 -16.84 -0.45 -37.71
N LEU A 35 -16.83 0.79 -38.21
CA LEU A 35 -16.89 1.97 -37.36
C LEU A 35 -18.20 2.02 -36.57
N ALA A 36 -19.35 1.84 -37.23
CA ALA A 36 -20.66 1.82 -36.56
C ALA A 36 -20.76 0.74 -35.46
N ALA A 37 -20.22 -0.46 -35.71
CA ALA A 37 -20.20 -1.55 -34.73
C ALA A 37 -19.34 -1.20 -33.50
N SER A 38 -18.19 -0.55 -33.69
CA SER A 38 -17.30 -0.15 -32.59
C SER A 38 -17.90 0.93 -31.68
N PHE A 39 -18.63 1.90 -32.25
CA PHE A 39 -19.37 2.89 -31.49
C PHE A 39 -20.52 2.24 -30.69
N GLY A 40 -21.24 1.31 -31.29
CA GLY A 40 -22.32 0.56 -30.63
C GLY A 40 -21.83 -0.15 -29.37
N ILE A 41 -20.73 -0.91 -29.48
CA ILE A 41 -20.14 -1.62 -28.33
C ILE A 41 -19.65 -0.64 -27.26
N GLY A 42 -19.01 0.47 -27.67
CA GLY A 42 -18.53 1.49 -26.74
C GLY A 42 -19.65 2.14 -25.93
N THR A 43 -20.77 2.50 -26.58
CA THR A 43 -21.93 3.09 -25.88
C THR A 43 -22.57 2.13 -24.90
N VAL A 44 -22.68 0.84 -25.26
CA VAL A 44 -23.22 -0.20 -24.39
C VAL A 44 -22.31 -0.42 -23.18
N LEU A 45 -20.99 -0.51 -23.38
CA LEU A 45 -20.04 -0.66 -22.28
C LEU A 45 -20.06 0.54 -21.33
N LEU A 46 -20.09 1.76 -21.88
CA LEU A 46 -20.20 2.99 -21.07
C LEU A 46 -21.50 3.00 -20.25
N ALA A 47 -22.63 2.65 -20.88
CA ALA A 47 -23.92 2.58 -20.19
C ALA A 47 -23.90 1.54 -19.07
N LEU A 48 -23.25 0.39 -19.29
CA LEU A 48 -23.13 -0.69 -18.30
C LEU A 48 -22.25 -0.28 -17.11
N VAL A 49 -21.14 0.42 -17.36
CA VAL A 49 -20.28 1.00 -16.32
C VAL A 49 -21.03 2.04 -15.50
N VAL A 50 -21.74 2.97 -16.15
CA VAL A 50 -22.54 4.00 -15.46
C VAL A 50 -23.67 3.35 -14.64
N TRP A 51 -24.34 2.34 -15.18
CA TRP A 51 -25.37 1.59 -14.47
C TRP A 51 -24.82 0.84 -13.25
N ARG A 52 -23.67 0.16 -13.39
CA ARG A 52 -22.95 -0.47 -12.27
C ARG A 52 -22.57 0.56 -11.20
N ALA A 53 -22.00 1.70 -11.61
CA ALA A 53 -21.60 2.76 -10.70
C ALA A 53 -22.80 3.33 -9.94
N ARG A 54 -23.90 3.63 -10.63
CA ARG A 54 -25.17 4.07 -10.01
C ARG A 54 -25.72 3.02 -9.04
N CYS A 55 -25.74 1.75 -9.43
CA CYS A 55 -26.28 0.67 -8.59
C CYS A 55 -25.44 0.40 -7.33
N VAL A 56 -24.11 0.53 -7.45
CA VAL A 56 -23.18 0.45 -6.30
C VAL A 56 -23.35 1.67 -5.40
N ALA A 57 -23.37 2.88 -5.97
CA ALA A 57 -23.61 4.11 -5.22
C ALA A 57 -24.95 4.03 -4.46
N ASP A 58 -26.03 3.63 -5.14
CA ASP A 58 -27.35 3.42 -4.53
C ASP A 58 -27.32 2.40 -3.39
N ARG A 59 -26.60 1.28 -3.54
CA ARG A 59 -26.48 0.28 -2.47
C ARG A 59 -25.71 0.79 -1.26
N TYR A 60 -24.61 1.51 -1.47
CA TYR A 60 -23.84 2.09 -0.37
C TYR A 60 -24.60 3.24 0.30
N MET A 61 -25.23 4.10 -0.50
CA MET A 61 -25.92 5.29 0.00
C MET A 61 -27.20 4.94 0.73
N ARG A 62 -28.00 3.98 0.25
CA ARG A 62 -29.21 3.55 0.97
C ARG A 62 -28.88 3.04 2.37
N ARG A 63 -27.84 2.20 2.50
CA ARG A 63 -27.42 1.68 3.80
C ARG A 63 -26.93 2.78 4.73
N TRP A 64 -26.18 3.74 4.20
CA TRP A 64 -25.68 4.86 5.00
C TRP A 64 -26.79 5.86 5.38
N VAL A 65 -27.71 6.17 4.47
CA VAL A 65 -28.85 7.07 4.67
C VAL A 65 -29.85 6.49 5.65
N GLU A 66 -30.16 5.19 5.60
CA GLU A 66 -31.04 4.56 6.59
C GLU A 66 -30.39 4.55 7.98
N THR A 67 -29.09 4.29 8.06
CA THR A 67 -28.34 4.35 9.32
C THR A 67 -28.32 5.77 9.88
N LEU A 68 -28.11 6.78 9.03
CA LEU A 68 -28.11 8.19 9.43
C LEU A 68 -29.50 8.71 9.78
N ASN A 69 -30.52 8.36 9.01
CA ASN A 69 -31.91 8.75 9.27
C ASN A 69 -32.42 8.11 10.57
N ASN A 70 -32.04 6.86 10.85
CA ASN A 70 -32.36 6.20 12.11
C ASN A 70 -31.57 6.81 13.28
N SER A 71 -30.31 7.21 13.06
CA SER A 71 -29.49 7.89 14.08
C SER A 71 -29.99 9.31 14.37
N ILE A 72 -30.44 10.06 13.36
CA ILE A 72 -31.00 11.41 13.51
C ILE A 72 -32.34 11.36 14.26
N ARG A 73 -33.18 10.35 14.01
CA ARG A 73 -34.39 10.10 14.81
C ARG A 73 -34.06 9.67 16.24
N ALA A 74 -32.97 8.91 16.44
CA ALA A 74 -32.50 8.54 17.78
C ALA A 74 -31.92 9.73 18.57
N LEU A 75 -31.57 10.82 17.89
CA LEU A 75 -31.05 12.05 18.52
C LEU A 75 -32.15 13.04 18.93
N GLY A 76 -33.44 12.69 18.81
CA GLY A 76 -34.55 13.44 19.41
C GLY A 76 -34.74 14.87 18.89
N VAL A 77 -34.42 15.11 17.61
CA VAL A 77 -34.68 16.40 16.95
C VAL A 77 -35.97 16.30 16.17
N ASP A 78 -37.08 16.44 16.89
CA ASP A 78 -38.37 16.75 16.30
C ASP A 78 -38.36 18.25 15.95
N GLY A 79 -38.95 18.65 14.82
CA GLY A 79 -38.90 20.01 14.25
C GLY A 79 -39.52 21.13 15.09
N GLU A 80 -39.78 20.86 16.37
CA GLU A 80 -40.49 21.72 17.32
C GLU A 80 -39.58 22.21 18.46
N GLY A 81 -38.27 21.91 18.42
CA GLY A 81 -37.31 22.47 19.37
C GLY A 81 -37.41 21.92 20.80
N ARG A 82 -38.18 20.85 21.03
CA ARG A 82 -38.22 20.15 22.32
C ARG A 82 -37.26 18.97 22.31
N ARG A 83 -36.16 19.08 23.06
CA ARG A 83 -35.23 17.96 23.29
C ARG A 83 -35.83 17.03 24.35
N ASP A 84 -36.53 16.00 23.91
CA ASP A 84 -37.09 14.97 24.79
C ASP A 84 -36.15 13.76 24.78
N TRP A 85 -35.30 13.63 25.81
CA TRP A 85 -34.53 12.41 26.01
C TRP A 85 -35.44 11.37 26.69
N LEU A 86 -36.01 10.45 25.88
CA LEU A 86 -36.78 9.24 26.24
C LEU A 86 -38.11 9.48 27.01
N PRO A 87 -39.27 9.01 26.48
CA PRO A 87 -40.56 9.30 27.11
C PRO A 87 -40.72 8.58 28.46
N GLY A 88 -40.86 9.34 29.54
CA GLY A 88 -41.43 8.87 30.82
C GLY A 88 -40.49 8.30 31.89
N MET A 89 -39.17 8.44 31.78
CA MET A 89 -38.23 7.91 32.79
C MET A 89 -37.82 8.96 33.86
N PRO A 90 -37.66 8.57 35.14
CA PRO A 90 -37.19 9.46 36.22
C PRO A 90 -35.79 10.03 35.94
N LEU A 91 -35.51 11.26 36.42
CA LEU A 91 -34.22 11.97 36.22
C LEU A 91 -33.00 11.17 36.71
N GLU A 92 -33.15 10.40 37.78
CA GLU A 92 -32.11 9.52 38.33
C GLU A 92 -31.67 8.45 37.32
N MET A 93 -32.62 7.93 36.52
CA MET A 93 -32.36 6.91 35.50
C MET A 93 -31.72 7.49 34.24
N GLN A 94 -31.92 8.78 33.95
CA GLN A 94 -31.27 9.47 32.83
C GLN A 94 -29.78 9.69 33.09
N ILE A 95 -29.43 10.05 34.33
CA ILE A 95 -28.02 10.22 34.74
C ILE A 95 -27.29 8.88 34.66
N ASP A 96 -27.93 7.80 35.13
CA ASP A 96 -27.35 6.45 35.10
C ASP A 96 -27.09 5.97 33.66
N HIS A 97 -28.05 6.18 32.76
CA HIS A 97 -27.88 5.82 31.34
C HIS A 97 -26.81 6.67 30.62
N ALA A 98 -26.66 7.95 30.99
CA ALA A 98 -25.61 8.81 30.46
C ALA A 98 -24.22 8.38 30.95
N LEU A 99 -24.10 8.01 32.24
CA LEU A 99 -22.88 7.48 32.83
C LEU A 99 -22.48 6.13 32.23
N ASP A 100 -23.43 5.23 32.00
CA ASP A 100 -23.20 3.95 31.34
C ASP A 100 -22.72 4.16 29.89
N GLY A 101 -23.34 5.10 29.16
CA GLY A 101 -22.87 5.48 27.82
C GLY A 101 -21.42 5.99 27.78
N LEU A 102 -21.05 6.88 28.71
CA LEU A 102 -19.68 7.38 28.85
C LEU A 102 -18.70 6.27 29.23
N THR A 103 -19.11 5.36 30.12
CA THR A 103 -18.30 4.21 30.54
C THR A 103 -17.99 3.31 29.34
N ARG A 104 -19.01 2.96 28.55
CA ARG A 104 -18.86 2.15 27.33
C ARG A 104 -17.97 2.80 26.28
N LEU A 105 -18.07 4.12 26.10
CA LEU A 105 -17.17 4.88 25.22
C LEU A 105 -15.72 4.77 25.67
N SER A 106 -15.46 5.02 26.96
CA SER A 106 -14.11 4.93 27.51
C SER A 106 -13.55 3.50 27.42
N GLU A 107 -14.38 2.48 27.63
CA GLU A 107 -13.98 1.09 27.52
C GLU A 107 -13.67 0.69 26.08
N SER A 108 -14.49 1.12 25.12
CA SER A 108 -14.22 0.92 23.70
C SER A 108 -12.93 1.59 23.24
N GLU A 109 -12.63 2.81 23.73
CA GLU A 109 -11.37 3.49 23.43
C GLU A 109 -10.18 2.72 23.99
N ARG A 110 -10.27 2.24 25.24
CA ARG A 110 -9.21 1.43 25.87
C ARG A 110 -8.96 0.13 25.13
N ILE A 111 -10.01 -0.57 24.70
CA ILE A 111 -9.88 -1.81 23.92
C ILE A 111 -9.20 -1.51 22.57
N ASN A 112 -9.62 -0.43 21.89
CA ASN A 112 -9.03 -0.05 20.61
C ASN A 112 -7.56 0.36 20.76
N GLN A 113 -7.21 1.09 21.82
CA GLN A 113 -5.83 1.42 22.15
C GLN A 113 -5.00 0.16 22.48
N SER A 114 -5.54 -0.75 23.29
CA SER A 114 -4.87 -2.03 23.63
C SER A 114 -4.55 -2.84 22.37
N HIS A 115 -5.53 -2.99 21.47
CA HIS A 115 -5.31 -3.69 20.21
C HIS A 115 -4.29 -2.99 19.31
N ALA A 116 -4.32 -1.66 19.24
CA ALA A 116 -3.32 -0.91 18.48
C ALA A 116 -1.90 -1.10 19.05
N THR A 117 -1.76 -1.12 20.38
CA THR A 117 -0.49 -1.39 21.05
C THR A 117 -0.02 -2.82 20.85
N GLU A 118 -0.90 -3.82 21.00
CA GLU A 118 -0.57 -5.24 20.79
C GLU A 118 -0.07 -5.48 19.37
N LEU A 119 -0.77 -4.95 18.36
CA LEU A 119 -0.36 -5.05 16.95
C LEU A 119 0.99 -4.36 16.69
N ALA A 120 1.25 -3.22 17.34
CA ALA A 120 2.53 -2.53 17.21
C ALA A 120 3.67 -3.35 17.84
N GLU A 121 3.43 -3.94 19.02
CA GLU A 121 4.43 -4.78 19.68
C GLU A 121 4.69 -6.09 18.93
N GLU A 122 3.66 -6.74 18.40
CA GLU A 122 3.81 -7.95 17.57
C GLU A 122 4.70 -7.66 16.37
N ARG A 123 4.41 -6.58 15.63
CA ARG A 123 5.25 -6.13 14.52
C ARG A 123 6.69 -5.82 14.94
N GLY A 124 6.86 -5.18 16.09
CA GLY A 124 8.18 -4.90 16.67
C GLY A 124 8.97 -6.18 16.94
N ARG A 125 8.35 -7.16 17.59
CA ARG A 125 8.95 -8.47 17.91
C ARG A 125 9.32 -9.25 16.64
N GLU A 126 8.45 -9.27 15.63
CA GLU A 126 8.74 -9.93 14.35
C GLU A 126 9.94 -9.28 13.65
N GLN A 127 10.00 -7.95 13.65
CA GLN A 127 11.10 -7.20 13.07
C GLN A 127 12.43 -7.46 13.80
N GLU A 128 12.45 -7.52 15.12
CA GLU A 128 13.65 -7.88 15.91
C GLU A 128 14.16 -9.28 15.56
N GLN A 129 13.25 -10.26 15.58
CA GLN A 129 13.59 -11.65 15.30
C GLN A 129 14.08 -11.83 13.86
N PHE A 130 13.60 -11.03 12.91
CA PHE A 130 14.07 -11.04 11.54
C PHE A 130 15.52 -10.55 11.45
N PHE A 131 15.82 -9.38 12.01
CA PHE A 131 17.18 -8.83 11.96
C PHE A 131 18.20 -9.69 12.72
N ALA A 132 17.83 -10.21 13.89
CA ALA A 132 18.68 -11.12 14.65
C ALA A 132 19.02 -12.40 13.85
N ARG A 133 18.02 -13.00 13.18
CA ARG A 133 18.25 -14.16 12.31
C ARG A 133 19.16 -13.83 11.13
N LEU A 134 18.89 -12.72 10.43
CA LEU A 134 19.72 -12.30 9.31
C LEU A 134 21.18 -12.08 9.73
N SER A 135 21.43 -11.42 10.86
CA SER A 135 22.81 -11.22 11.34
C SER A 135 23.54 -12.54 11.54
N HIS A 136 22.87 -13.52 12.17
CA HIS A 136 23.46 -14.84 12.37
C HIS A 136 23.74 -15.56 11.04
N GLU A 137 22.81 -15.49 10.08
CA GLU A 137 22.99 -16.11 8.77
C GLU A 137 24.04 -15.42 7.90
N LEU A 138 24.26 -14.11 8.07
CA LEU A 138 25.30 -13.37 7.36
C LEU A 138 26.68 -13.54 8.00
N ARG A 139 26.76 -13.69 9.33
CA ARG A 139 28.03 -13.89 10.04
C ARG A 139 28.70 -15.20 9.65
N SER A 140 27.93 -16.27 9.40
CA SER A 140 28.46 -17.58 8.99
C SER A 140 29.26 -17.57 7.67
N PRO A 141 28.70 -17.13 6.52
CA PRO A 141 29.42 -17.05 5.25
C PRO A 141 30.55 -16.03 5.29
N LEU A 142 30.39 -14.93 6.03
CA LEU A 142 31.43 -13.91 6.16
C LEU A 142 32.63 -14.43 6.96
N ASN A 143 32.39 -15.16 8.05
CA ASN A 143 33.44 -15.84 8.80
C ASN A 143 34.15 -16.90 7.95
N ALA A 144 33.43 -17.60 7.08
CA ALA A 144 34.05 -18.52 6.13
C ALA A 144 34.97 -17.78 5.14
N ILE A 145 34.52 -16.65 4.57
CA ILE A 145 35.35 -15.80 3.69
C ILE A 145 36.61 -15.33 4.44
N LEU A 146 36.46 -14.81 5.67
CA LEU A 146 37.59 -14.38 6.49
C LEU A 146 38.56 -15.54 6.77
N GLY A 147 38.04 -16.72 7.10
CA GLY A 147 38.85 -17.94 7.28
C GLY A 147 39.64 -18.32 6.02
N TYR A 148 39.00 -18.32 4.84
CA TYR A 148 39.69 -18.58 3.58
C TYR A 148 40.73 -17.51 3.26
N THR A 149 40.45 -16.23 3.50
CA THR A 149 41.45 -15.17 3.29
C THR A 149 42.66 -15.32 4.21
N ALA A 150 42.46 -15.77 5.45
CA ALA A 150 43.56 -16.04 6.37
C ALA A 150 44.44 -17.22 5.89
N LEU A 151 43.82 -18.33 5.49
CA LEU A 151 44.53 -19.49 4.94
C LEU A 151 45.31 -19.16 3.66
N LEU A 152 44.68 -18.41 2.74
CA LEU A 152 45.34 -17.98 1.51
C LEU A 152 46.45 -16.96 1.76
N SER A 153 46.32 -16.13 2.80
CA SER A 153 47.35 -15.16 3.16
C SER A 153 48.61 -15.84 3.71
N GLU A 154 48.45 -16.95 4.44
CA GLU A 154 49.57 -17.78 4.90
C GLU A 154 50.31 -18.40 3.70
N GLN A 155 49.56 -18.98 2.75
CA GLN A 155 50.15 -19.54 1.52
C GLN A 155 50.84 -18.49 0.64
N ALA A 156 50.29 -17.28 0.56
CA ALA A 156 50.89 -16.16 -0.15
C ALA A 156 52.19 -15.70 0.53
N ALA A 157 52.23 -15.72 1.86
CA ALA A 157 53.44 -15.41 2.63
C ALA A 157 54.56 -16.43 2.36
N ASP A 158 54.25 -17.73 2.34
CA ASP A 158 55.21 -18.80 2.03
C ASP A 158 55.82 -18.66 0.63
N LYS A 159 55.02 -18.19 -0.34
CA LYS A 159 55.45 -17.97 -1.74
C LYS A 159 56.06 -16.59 -1.98
N ALA A 160 56.16 -15.74 -0.95
CA ALA A 160 56.55 -14.34 -1.05
C ALA A 160 55.73 -13.53 -2.09
N ASP A 161 54.47 -13.92 -2.32
CA ASP A 161 53.56 -13.24 -3.25
C ASP A 161 52.92 -12.01 -2.60
N THR A 162 53.64 -10.89 -2.69
CA THR A 162 53.25 -9.62 -2.09
C THR A 162 51.97 -9.03 -2.70
N MET A 163 51.67 -9.32 -3.98
CA MET A 163 50.51 -8.76 -4.66
C MET A 163 49.23 -9.48 -4.21
N LEU A 164 49.26 -10.82 -4.20
CA LEU A 164 48.16 -11.64 -3.69
C LEU A 164 47.86 -11.32 -2.22
N ARG A 165 48.90 -11.13 -1.41
CA ARG A 165 48.75 -10.79 0.01
C ARG A 165 48.07 -9.43 0.21
N ALA A 166 48.42 -8.42 -0.59
CA ALA A 166 47.77 -7.11 -0.55
C ALA A 166 46.28 -7.18 -0.95
N ASP A 167 45.93 -8.01 -1.94
CA ASP A 167 44.53 -8.21 -2.34
C ASP A 167 43.73 -8.98 -1.28
N LEU A 168 44.32 -9.98 -0.64
CA LEU A 168 43.69 -10.71 0.46
C LEU A 168 43.45 -9.81 1.69
N ASP A 169 44.39 -8.93 2.02
CA ASP A 169 44.20 -7.93 3.08
C ASP A 169 43.02 -7.00 2.78
N ARG A 170 42.85 -6.57 1.52
CA ARG A 170 41.69 -5.75 1.10
C ARG A 170 40.37 -6.49 1.27
N ILE A 171 40.31 -7.78 0.90
CA ILE A 171 39.11 -8.62 1.06
C ILE A 171 38.79 -8.80 2.54
N ARG A 172 39.81 -9.08 3.37
CA ARG A 172 39.65 -9.20 4.83
C ARG A 172 39.09 -7.92 5.43
N ASP A 173 39.68 -6.78 5.11
CA ASP A 173 39.25 -5.48 5.64
C ASP A 173 37.82 -5.12 5.19
N ALA A 174 37.44 -5.47 3.96
CA ALA A 174 36.08 -5.31 3.49
C ALA A 174 35.10 -6.22 4.25
N GLY A 175 35.48 -7.47 4.54
CA GLY A 175 34.71 -8.38 5.35
C GLY A 175 34.49 -7.86 6.78
N LEU A 176 35.55 -7.39 7.44
CA LEU A 176 35.44 -6.81 8.79
C LEU A 176 34.52 -5.59 8.81
N ARG A 177 34.67 -4.66 7.86
CA ARG A 177 33.77 -3.50 7.74
C ARG A 177 32.31 -3.91 7.52
N GLN A 178 32.06 -4.98 6.77
CA GLN A 178 30.69 -5.48 6.54
C GLN A 178 30.07 -6.03 7.83
N LEU A 179 30.87 -6.70 8.67
CA LEU A 179 30.47 -7.19 10.00
C LEU A 179 30.04 -6.03 10.90
N ASP A 180 30.86 -4.98 10.97
CA ASP A 180 30.55 -3.78 11.74
C ASP A 180 29.24 -3.13 11.28
N LEU A 181 29.02 -3.03 9.96
CA LEU A 181 27.80 -2.47 9.40
C LEU A 181 26.54 -3.27 9.77
N ILE A 182 26.66 -4.60 9.86
CA ILE A 182 25.57 -5.48 10.28
C ILE A 182 25.26 -5.27 11.75
N ASP A 183 26.27 -5.14 12.61
CA ASP A 183 26.12 -4.92 14.04
C ASP A 183 25.54 -3.51 14.34
N ASP A 184 25.93 -2.48 13.57
CA ASP A 184 25.33 -1.14 13.63
C ASP A 184 23.84 -1.18 13.26
N LEU A 185 23.48 -1.90 12.21
CA LEU A 185 22.09 -2.05 11.77
C LEU A 185 21.23 -2.76 12.82
N LEU A 186 21.78 -3.79 13.49
CA LEU A 186 21.13 -4.44 14.63
C LEU A 186 20.89 -3.46 15.78
N THR A 187 21.87 -2.61 16.08
CA THR A 187 21.77 -1.62 17.16
C THR A 187 20.63 -0.63 16.90
N ILE A 188 20.51 -0.14 15.66
CA ILE A 188 19.41 0.75 15.27
C ILE A 188 18.05 0.04 15.38
N ALA A 189 17.97 -1.23 14.95
CA ALA A 189 16.75 -2.00 15.04
C ALA A 189 16.29 -2.19 16.49
N ALA A 190 17.22 -2.41 17.43
CA ALA A 190 16.93 -2.51 18.86
C ALA A 190 16.45 -1.17 19.46
N LEU A 191 17.12 -0.05 19.13
CA LEU A 191 16.77 1.29 19.65
C LEU A 191 15.36 1.74 19.22
N LYS A 192 14.95 1.44 18.00
CA LYS A 192 13.62 1.82 17.47
C LYS A 192 12.47 1.24 18.31
N ASN A 193 12.65 0.04 18.85
CA ASN A 193 11.62 -0.62 19.64
C ASN A 193 11.59 -0.12 21.09
N GLU A 194 12.72 0.37 21.62
CA GLU A 194 12.76 1.03 22.92
C GLU A 194 12.02 2.38 22.90
N HIS A 195 12.16 3.15 21.82
CA HIS A 195 11.41 4.40 21.65
C HIS A 195 9.89 4.20 21.49
N SER A 196 9.46 3.05 20.95
CA SER A 196 8.03 2.71 20.78
C SER A 196 7.36 2.24 22.08
N ARG A 197 8.12 2.06 23.17
CA ARG A 197 7.64 1.64 24.50
C ARG A 197 7.51 2.80 25.51
N ALA A 198 7.85 4.03 25.13
CA ALA A 198 7.68 5.18 26.01
C ALA A 198 6.19 5.54 26.15
N PRO A 199 5.68 5.71 27.38
CA PRO A 199 4.26 5.96 27.67
C PRO A 199 3.76 7.33 27.20
#